data_AF-A0A3M1M022-F1
#
_entry.id   AF-A0A3M1M022-F1
#
_cell.length_a   1.000
_cell.length_b   1.000
_cell.length_c   1.000
_cell.angle_alpha   90.00
_cell.angle_beta   90.00
_cell.angle_gamma   90.00
#
_symmetry.space_group_name_H-M   'P 1'
#
loop_
_entity.id
_entity.type
_entity.pdbx_description
1 polymer ?
#
loop_
_entity_poly.entity_id
_entity_poly.type
_entity_poly.pdbx_seq_one_letter_code
_entity_poly.pdbx_strand_id
1 'polypeptide(L)'
;MNDAFDRLFAYHEIELHRGVHRWMSEPARVLQTSSGNRLQILSPGRYNPHGGPDFEEAAVLLGGTVLSGAIEFDKCRSLWSEHHHDQNPAYHRVILHAVLIDDDPARTAPE
;
A
#
# COMPACT_ATOMS: atom_id res chain seq x y z
N MET A 1 -11.73 -13.28 -16.03
CA MET A 1 -10.82 -12.37 -15.29
C MET A 1 -11.18 -10.96 -15.74
N ASN A 2 -11.43 -10.05 -14.80
CA ASN A 2 -12.30 -8.89 -14.98
C ASN A 2 -11.67 -7.76 -15.83
N ASP A 3 -12.38 -7.29 -16.85
CA ASP A 3 -12.04 -6.13 -17.72
C ASP A 3 -11.63 -4.87 -16.92
N ALA A 4 -12.18 -4.66 -15.72
CA ALA A 4 -11.78 -3.56 -14.84
C ALA A 4 -10.35 -3.70 -14.27
N PHE A 5 -9.87 -4.92 -14.01
CA PHE A 5 -8.52 -5.17 -13.53
C PHE A 5 -7.50 -4.96 -14.64
N ASP A 6 -7.78 -5.46 -15.85
CA ASP A 6 -6.91 -5.26 -17.01
C ASP A 6 -6.71 -3.77 -17.32
N ARG A 7 -7.78 -2.98 -17.16
CA ARG A 7 -7.71 -1.52 -17.27
C ARG A 7 -6.84 -0.87 -16.20
N LEU A 8 -6.92 -1.30 -14.94
CA LEU A 8 -6.08 -0.76 -13.87
C LEU A 8 -4.60 -1.06 -14.12
N PHE A 9 -4.28 -2.27 -14.60
CA PHE A 9 -2.92 -2.67 -14.91
C PHE A 9 -2.30 -1.92 -16.09
N ALA A 10 -3.13 -1.44 -17.03
CA ALA A 10 -2.71 -0.63 -18.16
C ALA A 10 -2.25 0.78 -17.77
N TYR A 11 -2.64 1.29 -16.59
CA TYR A 11 -2.14 2.57 -16.08
C TYR A 11 -0.71 2.44 -15.54
N HIS A 12 0.05 3.52 -15.68
CA HIS A 12 1.26 3.72 -14.89
C HIS A 12 0.88 3.90 -13.42
N GLU A 13 1.73 3.44 -12.51
CA GLU A 13 1.49 3.46 -11.07
C GLU A 13 1.14 4.85 -10.54
N ILE A 14 1.90 5.86 -11.00
CA ILE A 14 1.69 7.28 -10.66
C ILE A 14 0.27 7.75 -11.00
N GLU A 15 -0.35 7.24 -12.06
CA GLU A 15 -1.71 7.61 -12.45
C GLU A 15 -2.76 7.08 -11.46
N LEU A 16 -2.42 6.03 -10.72
CA LEU A 16 -3.28 5.39 -9.72
C LEU A 16 -3.19 6.07 -8.35
N HIS A 17 -2.13 6.81 -8.05
CA HIS A 17 -1.88 7.39 -6.72
C HIS A 17 -3.06 8.22 -6.21
N ARG A 18 -3.68 9.05 -7.07
CA ARG A 18 -4.84 9.84 -6.69
C ARG A 18 -6.05 8.98 -6.33
N GLY A 19 -6.26 7.90 -7.08
CA GLY A 19 -7.35 6.96 -6.85
C GLY A 19 -7.16 6.19 -5.54
N VAL A 20 -5.94 5.68 -5.33
CA VAL A 20 -5.53 4.94 -4.12
C VAL A 20 -5.63 5.86 -2.90
N HIS A 21 -5.08 7.07 -2.96
CA HIS A 21 -5.19 8.06 -1.88
C HIS A 21 -6.65 8.32 -1.49
N ARG A 22 -7.51 8.55 -2.48
CA ARG A 22 -8.96 8.73 -2.26
C ARG A 22 -9.61 7.50 -1.65
N TRP A 23 -9.25 6.31 -2.11
CA TRP A 23 -9.79 5.05 -1.58
C TRP A 23 -9.39 4.83 -0.12
N MET A 24 -8.14 5.17 0.23
CA MET A 24 -7.60 5.12 1.58
C MET A 24 -8.17 6.21 2.50
N SER A 25 -8.66 7.31 1.94
CA SER A 25 -9.23 8.44 2.68
C SER A 25 -10.64 8.20 3.24
N GLU A 26 -11.26 7.04 3.01
CA GLU A 26 -12.60 6.71 3.52
C GLU A 26 -12.55 6.36 5.01
N PRO A 27 -13.00 7.25 5.93
CA PRO A 27 -12.82 7.07 7.37
C PRO A 27 -13.61 5.88 7.93
N ALA A 28 -14.71 5.49 7.30
CA ALA A 28 -15.51 4.34 7.73
C ALA A 28 -14.89 2.99 7.34
N ARG A 29 -13.83 2.98 6.52
CA ARG A 29 -13.22 1.75 6.02
C ARG A 29 -12.43 1.07 7.12
N VAL A 30 -12.83 -0.16 7.42
CA VAL A 30 -12.11 -1.07 8.32
C VAL A 30 -11.62 -2.24 7.48
N LEU A 31 -10.33 -2.51 7.55
CA LEU A 31 -9.65 -3.58 6.85
C LEU A 31 -9.18 -4.62 7.86
N GLN A 32 -8.81 -5.80 7.35
CA GLN A 32 -8.16 -6.83 8.13
C GLN A 32 -6.90 -7.24 7.40
N THR A 33 -5.79 -7.26 8.11
CA THR A 33 -4.55 -7.83 7.60
C THR A 33 -4.70 -9.34 7.47
N SER A 34 -3.86 -9.94 6.63
CA SER A 34 -3.79 -11.40 6.48
C SER A 34 -3.46 -12.15 7.78
N SER A 35 -2.80 -11.50 8.75
CA SER A 35 -2.57 -12.09 10.08
C SER A 35 -3.74 -11.88 11.04
N GLY A 36 -4.91 -11.45 10.56
CA GLY A 36 -6.13 -11.25 11.34
C GLY A 36 -6.22 -9.92 12.10
N ASN A 37 -5.17 -9.10 12.10
CA ASN A 37 -5.18 -7.82 12.82
C ASN A 37 -6.08 -6.81 12.11
N ARG A 38 -6.93 -6.12 12.87
CA ARG A 38 -7.75 -5.00 12.39
C ARG A 38 -6.85 -3.84 11.97
N LEU A 39 -7.09 -3.30 10.78
CA LEU A 39 -6.41 -2.15 10.22
C LEU A 39 -7.43 -1.05 9.89
N GLN A 40 -7.13 0.19 10.26
CA GLN A 40 -7.87 1.35 9.81
C GLN A 40 -6.89 2.44 9.42
N ILE A 41 -7.09 3.04 8.24
CA ILE A 41 -6.29 4.19 7.81
C ILE A 41 -6.90 5.42 8.47
N LEU A 42 -6.15 6.05 9.36
CA LEU A 42 -6.57 7.27 10.06
C LEU A 42 -6.25 8.51 9.22
N SER A 43 -5.10 8.47 8.55
CA SER A 43 -4.67 9.43 7.56
C SER A 43 -3.86 8.70 6.48
N PRO A 44 -4.22 8.83 5.19
CA PRO A 44 -3.43 8.26 4.09
C PRO A 44 -2.11 8.99 3.85
N GLY A 45 -1.86 10.10 4.54
CA GLY A 45 -0.68 10.93 4.35
C GLY A 45 -0.80 11.96 3.22
N ARG A 46 0.30 12.67 2.98
CA ARG A 46 0.49 13.63 1.88
C ARG A 46 1.14 12.92 0.70
N TYR A 47 0.69 13.22 -0.52
CA TYR A 47 1.36 12.72 -1.73
C TYR A 47 2.79 13.27 -1.82
N ASN A 48 3.75 12.40 -2.11
CA ASN A 48 5.15 12.73 -2.34
C ASN A 48 5.47 12.63 -3.84
N PRO A 49 5.71 13.75 -4.54
CA PRO A 49 6.10 13.74 -5.95
C PRO A 49 7.60 13.52 -6.17
N HIS A 50 8.37 13.29 -5.10
CA HIS A 50 9.82 13.11 -5.13
C HIS A 50 10.20 11.65 -4.87
N GLY A 51 11.49 11.34 -4.90
CA GLY A 51 11.95 9.99 -4.57
C GLY A 51 11.63 9.59 -3.12
N GLY A 52 11.51 8.29 -2.88
CA GLY A 52 11.06 7.73 -1.61
C GLY A 52 9.60 7.28 -1.68
N PRO A 53 8.94 7.08 -0.51
CA PRO A 53 7.60 6.54 -0.49
C PRO A 53 6.54 7.45 -1.11
N ASP A 54 5.49 6.88 -1.69
CA ASP A 54 4.41 7.62 -2.38
C ASP A 54 3.63 8.57 -1.49
N PHE A 55 3.42 8.18 -0.22
CA PHE A 55 2.71 8.99 0.76
C PHE A 55 3.47 9.12 2.06
N GLU A 56 3.71 10.36 2.48
CA GLU A 56 4.39 10.68 3.73
C GLU A 56 3.41 11.06 4.84
N GLU A 57 3.83 10.91 6.09
CA GLU A 57 3.05 11.33 7.27
C GLU A 57 1.65 10.70 7.36
N ALA A 58 1.56 9.45 6.92
CA ALA A 58 0.39 8.62 7.13
C ALA A 58 0.27 8.17 8.59
N ALA A 59 -0.95 7.82 8.99
CA ALA A 59 -1.25 7.22 10.27
C ALA A 59 -2.26 6.09 10.12
N VAL A 60 -2.00 4.95 10.75
CA VAL A 60 -2.90 3.79 10.76
C VAL A 60 -3.11 3.27 12.17
N LEU A 61 -4.30 2.75 12.44
CA LEU A 61 -4.61 1.98 13.64
C LEU A 61 -4.51 0.49 13.30
N LEU A 62 -3.46 -0.17 13.79
CA LEU A 62 -3.21 -1.59 13.59
C LEU A 62 -3.31 -2.34 14.93
N GLY A 63 -4.29 -3.23 15.06
CA GLY A 63 -4.46 -4.05 16.26
C GLY A 63 -4.59 -3.27 17.57
N GLY A 64 -5.10 -2.03 17.50
CA GLY A 64 -5.22 -1.13 18.66
C GLY A 64 -4.03 -0.19 18.88
N THR A 65 -2.96 -0.29 18.09
CA THR A 65 -1.80 0.61 18.14
C THR A 65 -1.84 1.59 16.99
N VAL A 66 -1.62 2.88 17.29
CA VAL A 66 -1.45 3.90 16.24
C VAL A 66 0.00 3.90 15.78
N LEU A 67 0.21 3.70 14.49
CA LEU A 67 1.51 3.81 13.82
C LEU A 67 1.51 5.05 12.95
N SER A 68 2.64 5.75 12.88
CA SER A 68 2.86 6.91 12.02
C SER A 68 4.10 6.73 11.18
N GLY A 69 4.02 7.04 9.89
CA GLY A 69 5.08 6.73 8.94
C GLY A 69 4.68 7.10 7.51
N ALA A 70 5.12 6.29 6.56
CA ALA A 70 4.82 6.43 5.15
C ALA A 70 3.99 5.24 4.64
N ILE A 71 3.32 5.44 3.51
CA ILE A 71 2.68 4.38 2.74
C ILE A 71 3.38 4.32 1.37
N GLU A 72 3.71 3.11 0.95
CA GLU A 72 4.14 2.84 -0.43
C GLU A 72 3.04 2.08 -1.15
N PHE A 73 2.79 2.44 -2.40
CA PHE A 73 1.86 1.76 -3.28
C PHE A 73 2.57 1.18 -4.49
N ASP A 74 2.51 -0.15 -4.64
CA ASP A 74 2.96 -0.83 -5.85
C ASP A 74 1.79 -1.55 -6.53
N LYS A 75 1.84 -1.76 -7.85
CA LYS A 75 0.85 -2.64 -8.52
C LYS A 75 0.94 -4.09 -8.05
N CYS A 76 2.16 -4.59 -7.84
CA CYS A 76 2.43 -5.96 -7.37
C CYS A 76 3.37 -5.92 -6.17
N ARG A 77 3.22 -6.88 -5.27
CA ARG A 77 4.10 -6.96 -4.09
C ARG A 77 5.56 -7.24 -4.44
N SER A 78 5.80 -8.06 -5.45
CA SER A 78 7.15 -8.37 -5.96
C SER A 78 7.98 -7.12 -6.30
N LEU A 79 7.32 -6.03 -6.75
CA LEU A 79 7.97 -4.78 -7.12
C LEU A 79 8.75 -4.14 -5.96
N TRP A 80 8.37 -4.39 -4.71
CA TRP A 80 9.11 -3.91 -3.54
C TRP A 80 10.59 -4.29 -3.58
N SER A 81 10.87 -5.56 -3.92
CA SER A 81 12.24 -6.06 -4.02
C SER A 81 12.90 -5.68 -5.34
N GLU A 82 12.15 -5.64 -6.45
CA GLU A 82 12.65 -5.27 -7.77
C GLU A 82 13.10 -3.81 -7.82
N HIS A 83 12.41 -2.92 -7.10
CA HIS A 83 12.78 -1.51 -6.94
C HIS A 83 13.83 -1.28 -5.83
N HIS A 84 14.30 -2.35 -5.18
CA HIS A 84 15.26 -2.30 -4.08
C HIS A 84 14.81 -1.44 -2.87
N HIS A 85 13.50 -1.39 -2.60
CA HIS A 85 12.96 -0.65 -1.47
C HIS A 85 13.38 -1.26 -0.12
N ASP A 86 13.57 -2.58 -0.08
CA ASP A 86 14.11 -3.32 1.07
C ASP A 86 15.51 -2.86 1.50
N GLN A 87 16.32 -2.37 0.56
CA GLN A 87 17.70 -1.95 0.78
C GLN A 87 17.86 -0.43 0.84
N ASN A 88 16.80 0.32 0.57
CA ASN A 88 16.83 1.77 0.51
C ASN A 88 16.34 2.39 1.83
N PRO A 89 17.22 3.10 2.58
CA PRO A 89 16.85 3.71 3.85
C PRO A 89 15.69 4.70 3.79
N ALA A 90 15.39 5.27 2.62
CA ALA A 90 14.24 6.16 2.44
C ALA A 90 12.90 5.45 2.74
N TYR A 91 12.85 4.13 2.61
CA TYR A 91 11.65 3.32 2.77
C TYR A 91 11.50 2.70 4.18
N HIS A 92 12.49 2.87 5.08
CA HIS A 92 12.42 2.33 6.44
C HIS A 92 11.25 2.88 7.28
N ARG A 93 10.66 4.01 6.85
CA ARG A 93 9.49 4.62 7.50
C ARG A 93 8.16 4.11 6.94
N VAL A 94 8.17 3.23 5.94
CA VAL A 94 6.94 2.64 5.39
C VAL A 94 6.29 1.75 6.45
N ILE A 95 5.08 2.11 6.85
CA ILE A 95 4.27 1.39 7.83
C ILE A 95 3.16 0.56 7.17
N LEU A 96 2.93 0.78 5.88
CA LEU A 96 1.98 0.04 5.06
C LEU A 96 2.46 0.01 3.62
N HIS A 97 2.67 -1.19 3.10
CA HIS A 97 2.88 -1.43 1.67
C HIS A 97 1.53 -1.88 1.08
N ALA A 98 0.91 -1.01 0.29
CA ALA A 98 -0.38 -1.24 -0.33
C ALA A 98 -0.17 -1.77 -1.75
N VAL A 99 -0.83 -2.88 -2.10
CA VAL A 99 -0.68 -3.50 -3.42
C VAL A 99 -2.03 -3.79 -4.07
N LEU A 100 -2.09 -3.77 -5.41
CA LEU A 100 -3.26 -4.29 -6.12
C LEU A 100 -3.26 -5.82 -6.15
N ILE A 101 -2.08 -6.43 -6.30
CA ILE A 101 -1.89 -7.88 -6.31
C ILE A 101 -0.82 -8.27 -5.29
N ASP A 102 -1.20 -9.13 -4.34
CA ASP A 102 -0.26 -9.87 -3.49
C ASP A 102 0.16 -11.12 -4.28
N ASP A 103 1.23 -11.00 -5.07
CA ASP A 103 1.78 -12.07 -5.92
C ASP A 103 2.87 -12.91 -5.22
N ASP A 104 2.91 -12.87 -3.88
CA ASP A 104 3.81 -13.70 -3.09
C ASP A 104 3.44 -15.19 -3.26
N PRO A 105 4.31 -16.01 -3.86
CA PRO A 105 4.05 -17.43 -4.07
C PRO A 105 3.82 -18.20 -2.76
N ALA A 106 4.38 -17.73 -1.63
CA ALA A 106 4.16 -18.33 -0.32
C ALA A 106 2.74 -18.07 0.23
N ARG A 107 2.00 -17.13 -0.34
CA ARG A 107 0.63 -16.76 0.06
C ARG A 107 -0.45 -17.14 -0.94
N THR A 108 -0.06 -17.47 -2.17
CA THR A 108 -0.97 -17.94 -3.24
C THR A 108 -1.17 -19.45 -3.23
N ALA A 109 -0.39 -20.21 -2.44
CA ALA A 109 -0.68 -21.61 -2.14
C ALA A 109 -1.93 -21.69 -1.24
N PRO A 110 -2.94 -22.51 -1.56
CA PRO A 110 -4.05 -22.75 -0.65
C PRO A 110 -3.52 -23.39 0.64
N GLU A 111 -3.95 -22.89 1.79
CA GLU A 111 -3.79 -23.56 3.10
C GLU A 111 -4.40 -24.97 3.09
#